data_AF-A0A554XF43-F1
#
_entry.id   AF-A0A554XF43-F1
#
_cell.length_a   1.000
_cell.length_b   1.000
_cell.length_c   1.000
_cell.angle_alpha   90.00
_cell.angle_beta   90.00
_cell.angle_gamma   90.00
#
_symmetry.space_group_name_H-M   'P 1'
#
loop_
_entity.id
_entity.type
_entity.pdbx_description
1 polymer ?
#
loop_
_entity_poly.entity_id
_entity_poly.type
_entity_poly.pdbx_seq_one_letter_code
_entity_poly.pdbx_strand_id
1 'polypeptide(L)'
;MALDAHPDPADATMHDWMARWSELEMHLAALLLAPPTDEAWLARFERLLTQARALLATDEDATLYWLFQLATASTVGYSSAHAMACWAMCRLLAPLTRVPAVDQDALECAALTMNIGMTRLQDTLAEQEAPPTTEQRALIDTHPARGAQWLRERGVRDARWLDLVEQHHEPAPRDITLRLLQRMDRYTALISPRRTRLGRNVTDSARALLLGDEGGVDDIGRALLQTLGICPPGTYVRLADGSIALVLRRSGRPGEPWVGAVLDPAGHPIPEPALIDTGDEKHAIEAALQTATVRVRPNHNRLLQLSRLALQR
;
A
#
# COMPACT_ATOMS: atom_id res chain seq x y z
N MET A 1 -12.53 25.33 -34.85
CA MET A 1 -12.91 23.92 -35.04
C MET A 1 -12.54 23.21 -33.75
N ALA A 2 -13.49 23.09 -32.83
CA ALA A 2 -13.24 22.50 -31.52
C ALA A 2 -13.03 20.99 -31.71
N LEU A 3 -11.91 20.48 -31.19
CA LEU A 3 -11.65 19.06 -31.10
C LEU A 3 -12.55 18.51 -29.99
N ASP A 4 -13.75 18.06 -30.35
CA ASP A 4 -14.55 17.16 -29.53
C ASP A 4 -13.88 15.77 -29.57
N ALA A 5 -12.71 15.67 -28.94
CA ALA A 5 -12.13 14.39 -28.59
C ALA A 5 -12.93 13.87 -27.38
N HIS A 6 -13.95 13.06 -27.65
CA HIS A 6 -14.54 12.26 -26.58
C HIS A 6 -13.42 11.40 -25.96
N PRO A 7 -13.22 11.44 -24.63
CA PRO A 7 -12.19 10.62 -24.00
C PRO A 7 -12.48 9.15 -24.28
N ASP A 8 -11.41 8.35 -24.50
CA ASP A 8 -11.53 6.91 -24.64
C ASP A 8 -12.35 6.36 -23.43
N PRO A 9 -13.37 5.51 -23.64
CA PRO A 9 -14.11 4.89 -22.55
C PRO A 9 -13.21 4.24 -21.49
N ALA A 10 -12.04 3.71 -21.89
CA ALA A 10 -11.03 3.18 -20.97
C ALA A 10 -10.36 4.30 -20.14
N ASP A 11 -10.09 5.47 -20.72
CA ASP A 11 -9.57 6.65 -20.03
C ASP A 11 -10.54 7.13 -18.97
N ALA A 12 -11.82 7.29 -19.33
CA ALA A 12 -12.87 7.73 -18.41
C ALA A 12 -13.04 6.75 -17.24
N THR A 13 -12.98 5.44 -17.53
CA THR A 13 -13.09 4.38 -16.52
C THR A 13 -11.93 4.42 -15.53
N MET A 14 -10.68 4.58 -16.00
CA MET A 14 -9.53 4.65 -15.10
C MET A 14 -9.46 5.96 -14.31
N HIS A 15 -9.88 7.07 -14.90
CA HIS A 15 -9.97 8.34 -14.18
C HIS A 15 -10.99 8.25 -13.04
N ASP A 16 -12.18 7.69 -13.30
CA ASP A 16 -13.20 7.44 -12.27
C ASP A 16 -12.68 6.50 -11.17
N TRP A 17 -12.02 5.42 -11.55
CA TRP A 17 -11.42 4.47 -10.60
C TRP A 17 -10.38 5.14 -9.69
N MET A 18 -9.50 5.99 -10.24
CA MET A 18 -8.51 6.76 -9.45
C MET A 18 -9.18 7.79 -8.53
N ALA A 19 -10.21 8.47 -9.02
CA ALA A 19 -10.99 9.43 -8.23
C ALA A 19 -11.64 8.74 -7.02
N ARG A 20 -12.27 7.57 -7.23
CA ARG A 20 -12.89 6.79 -6.15
C ARG A 20 -11.88 6.34 -5.08
N TRP A 21 -10.67 5.94 -5.46
CA TRP A 21 -9.62 5.66 -4.46
C TRP A 21 -9.21 6.90 -3.67
N SER A 22 -9.10 8.04 -4.35
CA SER A 22 -8.72 9.30 -3.72
C SER A 22 -9.81 9.77 -2.74
N GLU A 23 -11.09 9.60 -3.11
CA GLU A 23 -12.21 9.84 -2.21
C GLU A 23 -12.20 8.90 -0.99
N LEU A 24 -11.91 7.61 -1.18
CA LEU A 24 -11.80 6.66 -0.07
C LEU A 24 -10.67 7.02 0.89
N GLU A 25 -9.51 7.45 0.37
CA GLU A 25 -8.38 7.90 1.18
C GLU A 25 -8.74 9.16 1.98
N MET A 26 -9.38 10.15 1.36
CA MET A 26 -9.85 11.35 2.05
C MET A 26 -10.89 11.04 3.14
N HIS A 27 -11.85 10.16 2.84
CA HIS A 27 -12.85 9.75 3.83
C HIS A 27 -12.21 8.98 5.00
N LEU A 28 -11.21 8.13 4.73
CA LEU A 28 -10.45 7.43 5.76
C LEU A 28 -9.68 8.43 6.62
N ALA A 29 -8.99 9.40 6.01
CA ALA A 29 -8.29 10.47 6.72
C ALA A 29 -9.24 11.23 7.67
N ALA A 30 -10.45 11.58 7.20
CA ALA A 30 -11.46 12.22 8.03
C ALA A 30 -11.89 11.34 9.22
N LEU A 31 -12.08 10.03 9.00
CA LEU A 31 -12.44 9.08 10.05
C LEU A 31 -11.31 8.85 11.07
N LEU A 32 -10.04 9.04 10.70
CA LEU A 32 -8.88 8.78 11.57
C LEU A 32 -8.33 10.04 12.28
N LEU A 33 -8.36 11.21 11.64
CA LEU A 33 -7.78 12.46 12.16
C LEU A 33 -8.70 13.23 13.10
N ALA A 34 -10.00 13.15 12.85
CA ALA A 34 -11.04 13.79 13.63
C ALA A 34 -12.19 12.81 13.86
N PRO A 35 -11.92 11.67 14.52
CA PRO A 35 -12.88 10.59 14.60
C PRO A 35 -14.11 11.04 15.43
N PRO A 36 -15.31 11.22 14.84
CA PRO A 36 -16.50 11.61 15.60
C PRO A 36 -16.75 10.63 16.75
N THR A 37 -17.32 11.13 17.84
CA THR A 37 -17.62 10.35 19.06
C THR A 37 -19.03 9.76 19.03
N ASP A 38 -19.70 9.78 17.88
CA ASP A 38 -21.04 9.21 17.71
C ASP A 38 -20.97 7.78 17.13
N GLU A 39 -22.05 7.03 17.31
CA GLU A 39 -22.18 5.68 16.72
C GLU A 39 -22.21 5.72 15.18
N ALA A 40 -22.40 6.90 14.57
CA ALA A 40 -22.35 7.06 13.13
C ALA A 40 -20.92 6.87 12.57
N TRP A 41 -19.88 6.94 13.41
CA TRP A 41 -18.51 6.58 13.02
C TRP A 41 -18.44 5.15 12.47
N LEU A 42 -18.97 4.17 13.22
CA LEU A 42 -18.87 2.75 12.83
C LEU A 42 -19.58 2.49 11.51
N ALA A 43 -20.80 3.00 11.35
CA ALA A 43 -21.55 2.85 10.10
C ALA A 43 -20.84 3.51 8.89
N ARG A 44 -20.13 4.63 9.11
CA ARG A 44 -19.31 5.27 8.05
C ARG A 44 -18.08 4.44 7.72
N PHE A 45 -17.40 3.91 8.73
CA PHE A 45 -16.25 3.04 8.57
C PHE A 45 -16.60 1.76 7.80
N GLU A 46 -17.69 1.08 8.16
CA GLU A 46 -18.16 -0.14 7.49
C GLU A 46 -18.51 0.11 6.02
N ARG A 47 -19.14 1.27 5.70
CA ARG A 47 -19.39 1.67 4.32
C ARG A 47 -18.09 1.89 3.55
N LEU A 48 -17.13 2.59 4.14
CA LEU A 48 -15.81 2.82 3.53
C LEU A 48 -15.11 1.50 3.26
N LEU A 49 -15.06 0.60 4.25
CA LEU A 49 -14.42 -0.71 4.10
C LEU A 49 -15.11 -1.54 3.00
N THR A 50 -16.44 -1.54 2.95
CA THR A 50 -17.20 -2.22 1.89
C THR A 50 -16.86 -1.68 0.51
N GLN A 51 -16.78 -0.35 0.35
CA GLN A 51 -16.42 0.30 -0.90
C GLN A 51 -14.97 0.01 -1.30
N ALA A 52 -14.03 0.06 -0.36
CA ALA A 52 -12.62 -0.26 -0.59
C ALA A 52 -12.45 -1.71 -1.02
N ARG A 53 -13.11 -2.67 -0.33
CA ARG A 53 -13.11 -4.10 -0.70
C ARG A 53 -13.63 -4.31 -2.13
N ALA A 54 -14.75 -3.68 -2.46
CA ALA A 54 -15.34 -3.79 -3.79
C ALA A 54 -14.41 -3.20 -4.86
N LEU A 55 -13.77 -2.06 -4.60
CA LEU A 55 -12.85 -1.42 -5.54
C LEU A 55 -11.56 -2.22 -5.72
N LEU A 56 -10.97 -2.75 -4.64
CA LEU A 56 -9.81 -3.64 -4.70
C LEU A 56 -10.10 -4.89 -5.53
N ALA A 57 -11.28 -5.49 -5.34
CA ALA A 57 -11.70 -6.68 -6.08
C ALA A 57 -11.88 -6.44 -7.60
N THR A 58 -11.96 -5.17 -8.05
CA THR A 58 -12.05 -4.87 -9.49
C THR A 58 -10.72 -5.09 -10.23
N ASP A 59 -9.59 -4.76 -9.59
CA ASP A 59 -8.24 -4.97 -10.13
C ASP A 59 -7.21 -4.84 -8.99
N GLU A 60 -6.70 -5.98 -8.52
CA GLU A 60 -5.74 -6.04 -7.41
C GLU A 60 -4.41 -5.38 -7.77
N ASP A 61 -3.92 -5.58 -9.00
CA ASP A 61 -2.63 -5.05 -9.43
C ASP A 61 -2.67 -3.53 -9.57
N ALA A 62 -3.74 -3.00 -10.18
CA ALA A 62 -3.98 -1.57 -10.23
C ALA A 62 -4.08 -0.97 -8.84
N THR A 63 -4.76 -1.66 -7.90
CA THR A 63 -4.87 -1.23 -6.50
C THR A 63 -3.52 -1.16 -5.82
N LEU A 64 -2.71 -2.22 -5.90
CA LEU A 64 -1.35 -2.25 -5.36
C LEU A 64 -0.49 -1.13 -5.94
N TYR A 65 -0.52 -0.98 -7.28
CA TYR A 65 0.16 0.11 -7.98
C TYR A 65 -0.23 1.46 -7.38
N TRP A 66 -1.53 1.73 -7.31
CA TRP A 66 -2.05 3.04 -6.91
C TRP A 66 -1.72 3.35 -5.45
N LEU A 67 -1.98 2.40 -4.54
CA LEU A 67 -1.70 2.59 -3.12
C LEU A 67 -0.21 2.74 -2.83
N PHE A 68 0.67 2.03 -3.55
CA PHE A 68 2.11 2.22 -3.39
C PHE A 68 2.59 3.53 -4.01
N GLN A 69 2.03 3.98 -5.13
CA GLN A 69 2.33 5.32 -5.67
C GLN A 69 1.89 6.41 -4.68
N LEU A 70 0.66 6.33 -4.14
CA LEU A 70 0.19 7.26 -3.11
C LEU A 70 1.10 7.25 -1.87
N ALA A 71 1.39 6.06 -1.35
CA ALA A 71 2.23 5.89 -0.16
C ALA A 71 3.68 6.36 -0.40
N THR A 72 4.17 6.42 -1.65
CA THR A 72 5.55 6.84 -1.97
C THR A 72 5.67 8.29 -2.45
N ALA A 73 4.57 8.93 -2.86
CA ALA A 73 4.59 10.24 -3.52
C ALA A 73 4.64 11.43 -2.56
N SER A 74 4.11 11.31 -1.33
CA SER A 74 3.96 12.44 -0.41
C SER A 74 4.02 12.03 1.06
N THR A 75 4.44 12.96 1.92
CA THR A 75 4.27 12.87 3.38
C THR A 75 2.91 13.42 3.85
N VAL A 76 2.21 14.19 3.01
CA VAL A 76 0.86 14.69 3.31
C VAL A 76 -0.13 13.53 3.24
N GLY A 77 -0.96 13.35 4.28
CA GLY A 77 -1.87 12.21 4.38
C GLY A 77 -1.14 10.89 4.62
N TYR A 78 0.06 10.93 5.23
CA TYR A 78 0.87 9.73 5.48
C TYR A 78 0.07 8.64 6.20
N SER A 79 -0.65 8.98 7.27
CA SER A 79 -1.39 8.04 8.11
C SER A 79 -2.50 7.30 7.36
N SER A 80 -3.29 8.00 6.54
CA SER A 80 -4.37 7.40 5.73
C SER A 80 -3.84 6.56 4.58
N ALA A 81 -2.81 7.04 3.86
CA ALA A 81 -2.16 6.25 2.81
C ALA A 81 -1.51 4.98 3.38
N HIS A 82 -0.85 5.08 4.54
CA HIS A 82 -0.27 3.96 5.26
C HIS A 82 -1.34 2.95 5.69
N ALA A 83 -2.43 3.41 6.30
CA ALA A 83 -3.53 2.55 6.72
C ALA A 83 -4.15 1.80 5.52
N MET A 84 -4.38 2.49 4.40
CA MET A 84 -4.96 1.90 3.20
C MET A 84 -4.03 0.85 2.56
N ALA A 85 -2.74 1.12 2.46
CA ALA A 85 -1.76 0.17 1.95
C ALA A 85 -1.61 -1.05 2.87
N CYS A 86 -1.56 -0.85 4.20
CA CYS A 86 -1.52 -1.93 5.17
C CYS A 86 -2.75 -2.84 5.08
N TRP A 87 -3.95 -2.24 4.98
CA TRP A 87 -5.21 -2.95 4.80
C TRP A 87 -5.23 -3.79 3.52
N ALA A 88 -4.90 -3.20 2.37
CA ALA A 88 -4.90 -3.90 1.10
C ALA A 88 -3.96 -5.11 1.14
N MET A 89 -2.77 -4.93 1.73
CA MET A 89 -1.80 -6.02 1.92
C MET A 89 -2.31 -7.12 2.86
N CYS A 90 -2.89 -6.76 4.00
CA CYS A 90 -3.48 -7.75 4.92
C CYS A 90 -4.59 -8.55 4.24
N ARG A 91 -5.47 -7.87 3.49
CA ARG A 91 -6.56 -8.51 2.75
C ARG A 91 -6.07 -9.49 1.69
N LEU A 92 -5.05 -9.12 0.92
CA LEU A 92 -4.51 -9.97 -0.15
C LEU A 92 -3.73 -11.16 0.40
N LEU A 93 -3.02 -10.99 1.53
CA LEU A 93 -2.16 -12.02 2.09
C LEU A 93 -2.88 -12.99 3.00
N ALA A 94 -3.87 -12.55 3.77
CA ALA A 94 -4.51 -13.40 4.79
C ALA A 94 -5.01 -14.75 4.24
N PRO A 95 -5.67 -14.83 3.06
CA PRO A 95 -6.12 -16.10 2.48
C PRO A 95 -4.99 -17.06 2.08
N LEU A 96 -3.77 -16.55 1.89
CA LEU A 96 -2.59 -17.35 1.53
C LEU A 96 -1.76 -17.77 2.74
N THR A 97 -2.18 -17.38 3.93
CA THR A 97 -1.53 -17.71 5.20
C THR A 97 -2.41 -18.65 6.03
N ARG A 98 -2.01 -18.92 7.27
CA ARG A 98 -2.81 -19.68 8.24
C ARG A 98 -3.76 -18.82 9.08
N VAL A 99 -3.98 -17.55 8.70
CA VAL A 99 -4.95 -16.69 9.38
C VAL A 99 -6.35 -17.32 9.28
N PRO A 100 -7.02 -17.58 10.42
CA PRO A 100 -8.37 -18.16 10.41
C PRO A 100 -9.35 -17.27 9.63
N ALA A 101 -10.26 -17.88 8.86
CA ALA A 101 -11.26 -17.13 8.10
C ALA A 101 -12.11 -16.19 9.00
N VAL A 102 -12.41 -16.63 10.23
CA VAL A 102 -13.15 -15.84 11.24
C VAL A 102 -12.41 -14.57 11.69
N ASP A 103 -11.08 -14.53 11.54
CA ASP A 103 -10.24 -13.40 11.96
C ASP A 103 -10.02 -12.38 10.83
N GLN A 104 -10.32 -12.72 9.57
CA GLN A 104 -9.95 -11.89 8.41
C GLN A 104 -10.66 -10.53 8.40
N ASP A 105 -11.95 -10.50 8.77
CA ASP A 105 -12.69 -9.23 8.90
C ASP A 105 -12.07 -8.35 9.99
N ALA A 106 -11.78 -8.92 11.17
CA ALA A 106 -11.14 -8.21 12.27
C ALA A 106 -9.74 -7.70 11.90
N LEU A 107 -8.96 -8.48 11.15
CA LEU A 107 -7.65 -8.10 10.64
C LEU A 107 -7.74 -6.89 9.70
N GLU A 108 -8.68 -6.89 8.75
CA GLU A 108 -8.87 -5.77 7.84
C GLU A 108 -9.27 -4.49 8.61
N CYS A 109 -10.21 -4.62 9.56
CA CYS A 109 -10.63 -3.51 10.39
C CYS A 109 -9.47 -2.97 11.23
N ALA A 110 -8.66 -3.86 11.84
CA ALA A 110 -7.49 -3.49 12.61
C ALA A 110 -6.42 -2.81 11.73
N ALA A 111 -6.15 -3.31 10.52
CA ALA A 111 -5.17 -2.71 9.62
C ALA A 111 -5.48 -1.25 9.25
N LEU A 112 -6.77 -0.89 9.10
CA LEU A 112 -7.20 0.49 8.85
C LEU A 112 -7.16 1.38 10.10
N THR A 113 -7.14 0.82 11.30
CA THR A 113 -7.43 1.57 12.54
C THR A 113 -6.43 1.41 13.67
N MET A 114 -5.45 0.51 13.57
CA MET A 114 -4.46 0.24 14.63
C MET A 114 -3.73 1.50 15.09
N ASN A 115 -3.47 2.42 14.16
CA ASN A 115 -2.78 3.68 14.41
C ASN A 115 -3.73 4.84 14.75
N ILE A 116 -5.05 4.62 14.91
CA ILE A 116 -6.03 5.69 15.15
C ILE A 116 -5.67 6.54 16.38
N GLY A 117 -5.10 5.89 17.41
CA GLY A 117 -4.64 6.54 18.63
C GLY A 117 -3.49 7.53 18.40
N MET A 118 -2.76 7.45 17.29
CA MET A 118 -1.62 8.32 16.99
C MET A 118 -1.67 8.97 15.59
N THR A 119 -2.78 8.93 14.86
CA THR A 119 -2.90 9.43 13.47
C THR A 119 -2.20 10.79 13.24
N ARG A 120 -2.54 11.81 14.05
CA ARG A 120 -1.95 13.16 13.92
C ARG A 120 -0.46 13.18 14.22
N LEU A 121 -0.03 12.41 15.21
CA LEU A 121 1.39 12.28 15.54
C LEU A 121 2.14 11.54 14.43
N GLN A 122 1.53 10.54 13.82
CA GLN A 122 2.10 9.78 12.71
C GLN A 122 2.39 10.69 11.51
N ASP A 123 1.45 11.56 11.14
CA ASP A 123 1.66 12.57 10.09
C ASP A 123 2.77 13.56 10.46
N THR A 124 2.76 14.05 11.72
CA THR A 124 3.82 14.95 12.23
C THR A 124 5.20 14.29 12.13
N LEU A 125 5.32 13.02 12.54
CA LEU A 125 6.57 12.27 12.52
C LEU A 125 7.05 11.94 11.11
N ALA A 126 6.15 11.83 10.12
CA ALA A 126 6.53 11.65 8.72
C ALA A 126 7.31 12.86 8.19
N GLU A 127 6.98 14.06 8.68
CA GLU A 127 7.64 15.33 8.33
C GLU A 127 8.77 15.73 9.29
N GLN A 128 8.98 14.99 10.38
CA GLN A 128 9.95 15.37 11.41
C GLN A 128 11.37 14.92 11.04
N GLU A 129 12.35 15.84 11.18
CA GLU A 129 13.78 15.49 11.00
C GLU A 129 14.43 14.92 12.26
N ALA A 130 14.06 15.45 13.42
CA ALA A 130 14.61 14.98 14.69
C ALA A 130 14.00 13.63 15.10
N PRO A 131 14.73 12.80 15.87
CA PRO A 131 14.14 11.64 16.53
C PRO A 131 12.92 12.04 17.40
N PRO A 132 11.96 11.13 17.64
CA PRO A 132 10.83 11.42 18.50
C PRO A 132 11.28 11.88 19.90
N THR A 133 10.67 12.94 20.42
CA THR A 133 10.90 13.40 21.81
C THR A 133 10.40 12.37 22.82
N THR A 134 10.74 12.55 24.10
CA THR A 134 10.23 11.69 25.18
C THR A 134 8.70 11.68 25.24
N GLU A 135 8.06 12.83 25.05
CA GLU A 135 6.60 12.95 25.04
C GLU A 135 5.99 12.25 23.82
N GLN A 136 6.58 12.44 22.63
CA GLN A 136 6.16 11.75 21.42
C GLN A 136 6.33 10.23 21.57
N ARG A 137 7.43 9.78 22.20
CA ARG A 137 7.67 8.37 22.50
C ARG A 137 6.57 7.81 23.39
N ALA A 138 6.23 8.48 24.48
CA ALA A 138 5.13 8.07 25.35
C ALA A 138 3.79 7.98 24.60
N LEU A 139 3.54 8.92 23.67
CA LEU A 139 2.35 8.87 22.83
C LEU A 139 2.34 7.71 21.83
N ILE A 140 3.50 7.33 21.28
CA ILE A 140 3.68 6.15 20.42
C ILE A 140 3.46 4.88 21.26
N ASP A 141 4.07 4.77 22.42
CA ASP A 141 4.04 3.54 23.22
C ASP A 141 2.62 3.26 23.76
N THR A 142 1.85 4.31 24.05
CA THR A 142 0.48 4.20 24.58
C THR A 142 -0.61 4.16 23.50
N HIS A 143 -0.26 4.38 22.23
CA HIS A 143 -1.25 4.49 21.16
C HIS A 143 -2.09 3.23 20.91
N PRO A 144 -1.59 1.97 21.08
CA PRO A 144 -2.40 0.79 20.81
C PRO A 144 -3.59 0.71 21.78
N ALA A 145 -3.33 0.86 23.08
CA ALA A 145 -4.36 0.88 24.12
C ALA A 145 -5.34 2.06 23.96
N ARG A 146 -4.81 3.26 23.68
CA ARG A 146 -5.65 4.44 23.40
C ARG A 146 -6.51 4.25 22.16
N GLY A 147 -5.97 3.65 21.10
CA GLY A 147 -6.69 3.36 19.87
C GLY A 147 -7.85 2.40 20.11
N ALA A 148 -7.61 1.30 20.82
CA ALA A 148 -8.66 0.36 21.19
C ALA A 148 -9.74 1.00 22.07
N GLN A 149 -9.37 1.85 23.04
CA GLN A 149 -10.33 2.62 23.82
C GLN A 149 -11.19 3.54 22.92
N TRP A 150 -10.56 4.30 22.02
CA TRP A 150 -11.26 5.19 21.10
C TRP A 150 -12.25 4.45 20.19
N LEU A 151 -11.88 3.26 19.72
CA LEU A 151 -12.79 2.42 18.93
C LEU A 151 -13.99 1.93 19.76
N ARG A 152 -13.77 1.52 21.01
CA ARG A 152 -14.87 1.15 21.94
C ARG A 152 -15.86 2.30 22.16
N GLU A 153 -15.34 3.52 22.36
CA GLU A 153 -16.15 4.74 22.50
C GLU A 153 -16.98 5.06 21.24
N ARG A 154 -16.60 4.50 20.08
CA ARG A 154 -17.24 4.70 18.77
C ARG A 154 -18.16 3.55 18.37
N GLY A 155 -18.49 2.69 19.33
CA GLY A 155 -19.43 1.59 19.13
C GLY A 155 -18.80 0.31 18.61
N VAL A 156 -17.48 0.22 18.44
CA VAL A 156 -16.82 -1.05 18.07
C VAL A 156 -16.95 -2.03 19.23
N ARG A 157 -17.58 -3.19 18.95
CA ARG A 157 -17.79 -4.28 19.92
C ARG A 157 -17.10 -5.59 19.52
N ASP A 158 -16.53 -5.66 18.33
CA ASP A 158 -15.76 -6.82 17.89
C ASP A 158 -14.50 -6.98 18.76
N ALA A 159 -14.50 -8.01 19.60
CA ALA A 159 -13.42 -8.26 20.54
C ALA A 159 -12.09 -8.55 19.84
N ARG A 160 -12.13 -9.21 18.67
CA ARG A 160 -10.93 -9.60 17.94
C ARG A 160 -10.30 -8.40 17.25
N TRP A 161 -11.11 -7.52 16.66
CA TRP A 161 -10.64 -6.25 16.10
C TRP A 161 -9.95 -5.42 17.20
N LEU A 162 -10.61 -5.23 18.34
CA LEU A 162 -10.06 -4.45 19.45
C LEU A 162 -8.76 -5.05 20.01
N ASP A 163 -8.70 -6.37 20.15
CA ASP A 163 -7.50 -7.10 20.58
C ASP A 163 -6.32 -6.90 19.62
N LEU A 164 -6.55 -7.05 18.31
CA LEU A 164 -5.51 -6.81 17.29
C LEU A 164 -4.99 -5.37 17.34
N VAL A 165 -5.88 -4.37 17.52
CA VAL A 165 -5.48 -2.96 17.67
C VAL A 165 -4.67 -2.76 18.95
N GLU A 166 -5.08 -3.36 20.07
CA GLU A 166 -4.42 -3.19 21.36
C GLU A 166 -3.05 -3.88 21.42
N GLN A 167 -2.91 -5.02 20.74
CA GLN A 167 -1.73 -5.89 20.81
C GLN A 167 -0.77 -5.76 19.63
N HIS A 168 -1.02 -4.90 18.63
CA HIS A 168 -0.16 -4.86 17.43
C HIS A 168 1.30 -4.44 17.70
N HIS A 169 1.68 -4.05 18.91
CA HIS A 169 3.07 -3.85 19.33
C HIS A 169 3.65 -4.98 20.20
N GLU A 170 2.88 -6.03 20.48
CA GLU A 170 3.34 -7.16 21.29
C GLU A 170 4.61 -7.79 20.68
N PRO A 171 5.68 -8.00 21.46
CA PRO A 171 6.90 -8.60 20.95
C PRO A 171 6.71 -10.10 20.67
N ALA A 172 7.08 -10.55 19.47
CA ALA A 172 7.06 -11.95 19.06
C ALA A 172 5.71 -12.66 19.34
N PRO A 173 4.59 -12.13 18.80
CA PRO A 173 3.28 -12.71 19.06
C PRO A 173 3.18 -14.10 18.45
N ARG A 174 2.56 -15.05 19.18
CA ARG A 174 2.33 -16.41 18.66
C ARG A 174 1.19 -16.45 17.64
N ASP A 175 0.26 -15.51 17.77
CA ASP A 175 -0.90 -15.37 16.91
C ASP A 175 -0.50 -14.91 15.50
N ILE A 176 -0.82 -15.74 14.50
CA ILE A 176 -0.49 -15.47 13.10
C ILE A 176 -1.19 -14.23 12.55
N THR A 177 -2.40 -13.91 13.01
CA THR A 177 -3.15 -12.73 12.57
C THR A 177 -2.43 -11.45 13.02
N LEU A 178 -1.99 -11.42 14.27
CA LEU A 178 -1.21 -10.32 14.83
C LEU A 178 0.17 -10.17 14.16
N ARG A 179 0.86 -11.31 13.92
CA ARG A 179 2.13 -11.31 13.16
C ARG A 179 1.97 -10.75 11.76
N LEU A 180 0.89 -11.10 11.06
CA LEU A 180 0.62 -10.57 9.71
C LEU A 180 0.40 -9.06 9.77
N LEU A 181 -0.45 -8.59 10.68
CA LEU A 181 -0.72 -7.16 10.90
C LEU A 181 0.59 -6.37 11.16
N GLN A 182 1.39 -6.83 12.12
CA GLN A 182 2.69 -6.24 12.48
C GLN A 182 3.65 -6.16 11.30
N ARG A 183 3.72 -7.24 10.51
CA ARG A 183 4.64 -7.30 9.38
C ARG A 183 4.20 -6.37 8.26
N MET A 184 2.89 -6.22 8.04
CA MET A 184 2.33 -5.31 7.04
C MET A 184 2.44 -3.83 7.46
N ASP A 185 2.29 -3.54 8.75
CA ASP A 185 2.58 -2.23 9.31
C ASP A 185 4.05 -1.85 9.05
N ARG A 186 4.99 -2.75 9.38
CA ARG A 186 6.41 -2.55 9.14
C ARG A 186 6.74 -2.43 7.65
N TYR A 187 6.14 -3.27 6.80
CA TYR A 187 6.34 -3.21 5.34
C TYR A 187 5.94 -1.86 4.78
N THR A 188 4.72 -1.42 5.09
CA THR A 188 4.19 -0.14 4.62
C THR A 188 5.06 1.02 5.14
N ALA A 189 5.47 0.97 6.41
CA ALA A 189 6.38 1.96 6.97
C ALA A 189 7.76 1.99 6.28
N LEU A 190 8.27 0.87 5.73
CA LEU A 190 9.55 0.81 5.02
C LEU A 190 9.49 1.47 3.63
N ILE A 191 8.36 1.33 2.94
CA ILE A 191 8.16 1.88 1.58
C ILE A 191 7.72 3.34 1.61
N SER A 192 6.99 3.78 2.64
CA SER A 192 6.54 5.16 2.75
C SER A 192 7.70 6.12 3.07
N PRO A 193 7.77 7.29 2.42
CA PRO A 193 8.83 8.26 2.61
C PRO A 193 8.68 8.90 3.98
N ARG A 194 9.82 9.21 4.60
CA ARG A 194 9.88 10.11 5.76
C ARG A 194 10.92 11.17 5.44
N ARG A 195 10.79 12.36 6.03
CA ARG A 195 11.68 13.49 5.73
C ARG A 195 13.18 13.15 5.93
N THR A 196 13.50 12.31 6.91
CA THR A 196 14.87 11.84 7.20
C THR A 196 15.31 10.60 6.45
N ARG A 197 14.39 9.89 5.80
CA ARG A 197 14.66 8.61 5.18
C ARG A 197 13.88 8.49 3.89
N LEU A 198 14.60 8.54 2.79
CA LEU A 198 14.09 8.10 1.49
C LEU A 198 13.57 6.67 1.68
N GLY A 199 12.30 6.42 1.35
CA GLY A 199 11.71 5.09 1.44
C GLY A 199 12.64 4.07 0.77
N ARG A 200 12.81 2.89 1.39
CA ARG A 200 13.54 1.80 0.72
C ARG A 200 12.76 1.43 -0.54
N ASN A 201 13.43 0.91 -1.56
CA ASN A 201 12.67 0.38 -2.70
C ASN A 201 11.76 -0.76 -2.18
N VAL A 202 10.64 -0.94 -2.88
CA VAL A 202 9.57 -1.84 -2.45
C VAL A 202 10.07 -3.29 -2.35
N THR A 203 10.94 -3.69 -3.29
CA THR A 203 11.60 -4.99 -3.35
C THR A 203 12.47 -5.30 -2.13
N ASP A 204 13.34 -4.38 -1.71
CA ASP A 204 14.23 -4.56 -0.56
C ASP A 204 13.46 -4.54 0.76
N SER A 205 12.37 -3.77 0.81
CA SER A 205 11.44 -3.75 1.94
C SER A 205 10.72 -5.10 2.08
N ALA A 206 10.28 -5.69 0.97
CA ALA A 206 9.69 -7.02 0.96
C ALA A 206 10.72 -8.08 1.40
N ARG A 207 11.94 -8.03 0.85
CA ARG A 207 13.05 -8.94 1.23
C ARG A 207 13.37 -8.92 2.71
N ALA A 208 13.40 -7.74 3.33
CA ALA A 208 13.64 -7.58 4.77
C ALA A 208 12.56 -8.25 5.65
N LEU A 209 11.42 -8.60 5.08
CA LEU A 209 10.28 -9.19 5.76
C LEU A 209 9.96 -10.60 5.27
N LEU A 210 10.81 -11.20 4.44
CA LEU A 210 10.66 -12.60 4.03
C LEU A 210 11.01 -13.56 5.16
N LEU A 211 11.96 -13.19 6.01
CA LEU A 211 12.49 -14.07 7.05
C LEU A 211 11.68 -13.94 8.34
N GLY A 212 11.21 -15.07 8.85
CA GLY A 212 10.66 -15.21 10.20
C GLY A 212 11.74 -15.13 11.27
N ASP A 213 11.33 -15.18 12.53
CA ASP A 213 12.23 -15.04 13.69
C ASP A 213 13.34 -16.12 13.74
N GLU A 214 13.10 -17.28 13.13
CA GLU A 214 14.06 -18.39 13.02
C GLU A 214 15.01 -18.28 11.80
N GLY A 215 14.97 -17.15 11.06
CA GLY A 215 15.87 -16.88 9.94
C GLY A 215 15.51 -17.57 8.61
N GLY A 216 14.41 -18.33 8.57
CA GLY A 216 13.85 -18.95 7.35
C GLY A 216 12.62 -18.23 6.82
N VAL A 217 12.24 -18.51 5.56
CA VAL A 217 11.00 -17.98 4.97
C VAL A 217 9.79 -18.70 5.58
N ASP A 218 9.05 -17.97 6.41
CA ASP A 218 7.82 -18.46 7.05
C ASP A 218 6.59 -18.35 6.13
N ASP A 219 5.41 -18.70 6.65
CA ASP A 219 4.17 -18.68 5.87
C ASP A 219 3.79 -17.29 5.37
N ILE A 220 4.01 -16.24 6.16
CA ILE A 220 3.74 -14.85 5.74
C ILE A 220 4.74 -14.42 4.67
N GLY A 221 6.03 -14.78 4.81
CA GLY A 221 7.07 -14.49 3.82
C GLY A 221 6.79 -15.17 2.48
N ARG A 222 6.27 -16.41 2.51
CA ARG A 222 5.84 -17.14 1.32
C ARG A 222 4.63 -16.49 0.66
N ALA A 223 3.61 -16.12 1.45
CA ALA A 223 2.44 -15.39 0.96
C ALA A 223 2.84 -14.04 0.33
N LEU A 224 3.80 -13.33 0.92
CA LEU A 224 4.37 -12.09 0.37
C LEU A 224 5.00 -12.32 -0.99
N LEU A 225 5.86 -13.34 -1.14
CA LEU A 225 6.47 -13.67 -2.43
C LEU A 225 5.43 -14.05 -3.49
N GLN A 226 4.43 -14.84 -3.10
CA GLN A 226 3.36 -15.24 -4.01
C GLN A 226 2.49 -14.06 -4.44
N THR A 227 2.24 -13.12 -3.53
CA THR A 227 1.34 -11.98 -3.79
C THR A 227 2.06 -10.84 -4.50
N LEU A 228 3.27 -10.47 -4.07
CA LEU A 228 3.97 -9.30 -4.59
C LEU A 228 4.98 -9.64 -5.68
N GLY A 229 5.41 -10.90 -5.77
CA GLY A 229 6.56 -11.27 -6.58
C GLY A 229 7.84 -10.56 -6.10
N ILE A 230 8.83 -10.49 -7.00
CA ILE A 230 10.10 -9.82 -6.71
C ILE A 230 9.95 -8.30 -6.83
N CYS A 231 9.21 -7.82 -7.83
CA CYS A 231 8.98 -6.41 -8.07
C CYS A 231 7.47 -6.18 -8.19
N PRO A 232 6.80 -5.73 -7.11
CA PRO A 232 5.36 -5.53 -7.14
C PRO A 232 4.95 -4.31 -7.97
N PRO A 233 3.67 -4.22 -8.36
CA PRO A 233 3.11 -3.05 -9.03
C PRO A 233 3.45 -1.75 -8.29
N GLY A 234 3.83 -0.71 -9.04
CA GLY A 234 4.29 0.57 -8.49
C GLY A 234 5.79 0.65 -8.19
N THR A 235 6.56 -0.43 -8.41
CA THR A 235 8.03 -0.40 -8.25
C THR A 235 8.70 0.17 -9.49
N TYR A 236 9.61 1.13 -9.33
CA TYR A 236 10.48 1.55 -10.43
C TYR A 236 11.58 0.52 -10.65
N VAL A 237 11.87 0.19 -11.91
CA VAL A 237 12.88 -0.78 -12.30
C VAL A 237 13.75 -0.23 -13.43
N ARG A 238 15.02 -0.64 -13.46
CA ARG A 238 15.92 -0.48 -14.60
C ARG A 238 15.85 -1.73 -15.46
N LEU A 239 15.65 -1.54 -16.76
CA LEU A 239 15.62 -2.63 -17.73
C LEU A 239 16.99 -2.82 -18.39
N ALA A 240 17.20 -3.97 -19.03
CA ALA A 240 18.47 -4.34 -19.69
C ALA A 240 18.89 -3.42 -20.83
N ASP A 241 17.95 -2.69 -21.44
CA ASP A 241 18.23 -1.65 -22.43
C ASP A 241 18.67 -0.30 -21.82
N GLY A 242 18.72 -0.20 -20.48
CA GLY A 242 19.08 0.98 -19.72
C GLY A 242 17.93 1.93 -19.40
N SER A 243 16.74 1.69 -19.96
CA SER A 243 15.54 2.50 -19.66
C SER A 243 15.06 2.29 -18.22
N ILE A 244 14.28 3.26 -17.72
CA ILE A 244 13.60 3.13 -16.42
C ILE A 244 12.11 2.98 -16.66
N ALA A 245 11.55 1.93 -16.09
CA ALA A 245 10.14 1.59 -16.20
C ALA A 245 9.47 1.51 -14.83
N LEU A 246 8.14 1.61 -14.83
CA LEU A 246 7.31 1.39 -13.65
C LEU A 246 6.58 0.06 -13.82
N VAL A 247 6.64 -0.80 -12.80
CA VAL A 247 5.90 -2.07 -12.80
C VAL A 247 4.40 -1.78 -12.74
N LEU A 248 3.66 -2.30 -13.71
CA LEU A 248 2.22 -2.03 -13.85
C LEU A 248 1.37 -3.14 -13.25
N ARG A 249 1.75 -4.39 -13.50
CA ARG A 249 1.05 -5.55 -12.96
C ARG A 249 1.91 -6.81 -12.99
N ARG A 250 1.53 -7.78 -12.15
CA ARG A 250 2.10 -9.13 -12.19
C ARG A 250 1.71 -9.83 -13.50
N SER A 251 2.59 -10.69 -13.99
CA SER A 251 2.28 -11.63 -15.08
C SER A 251 2.11 -13.04 -14.51
N GLY A 252 1.79 -14.01 -15.38
CA GLY A 252 1.81 -15.43 -15.02
C GLY A 252 3.23 -16.01 -14.83
N ARG A 253 4.28 -15.24 -15.15
CA ARG A 253 5.68 -15.67 -15.09
C ARG A 253 6.40 -15.02 -13.90
N PRO A 254 6.98 -15.81 -12.97
CA PRO A 254 7.67 -15.27 -11.81
C PRO A 254 8.83 -14.34 -12.19
N GLY A 255 8.85 -13.12 -11.65
CA GLY A 255 9.94 -12.17 -11.88
C GLY A 255 9.86 -11.41 -13.20
N GLU A 256 8.84 -11.67 -14.03
CA GLU A 256 8.68 -11.05 -15.35
C GLU A 256 7.36 -10.26 -15.44
N PRO A 257 7.15 -9.22 -14.61
CA PRO A 257 5.92 -8.44 -14.63
C PRO A 257 5.80 -7.57 -15.91
N TRP A 258 4.60 -7.09 -16.18
CA TRP A 258 4.39 -6.09 -17.22
C TRP A 258 4.77 -4.70 -16.72
N VAL A 259 5.50 -3.94 -17.54
CA VAL A 259 6.02 -2.61 -17.16
C VAL A 259 5.68 -1.55 -18.21
N GLY A 260 5.74 -0.28 -17.80
CA GLY A 260 5.64 0.87 -18.70
C GLY A 260 6.88 1.76 -18.55
N ALA A 261 7.63 1.97 -19.65
CA ALA A 261 8.82 2.81 -19.62
C ALA A 261 8.48 4.29 -19.40
N VAL A 262 9.13 4.92 -18.42
CA VAL A 262 8.89 6.31 -18.03
C VAL A 262 10.10 7.22 -18.32
N LEU A 263 11.30 6.64 -18.41
CA LEU A 263 12.51 7.33 -18.87
C LEU A 263 13.23 6.47 -19.90
N ASP A 264 13.72 7.11 -20.96
CA ASP A 264 14.59 6.47 -21.95
C ASP A 264 15.99 6.17 -21.36
N PRO A 265 16.88 5.44 -22.06
CA PRO A 265 18.23 5.17 -21.58
C PRO A 265 19.11 6.42 -21.38
N ALA A 266 18.75 7.55 -22.01
CA ALA A 266 19.42 8.83 -21.82
C ALA A 266 18.83 9.63 -20.62
N GLY A 267 17.79 9.12 -19.96
CA GLY A 267 17.13 9.75 -18.82
C GLY A 267 16.07 10.79 -19.19
N HIS A 268 15.61 10.85 -20.45
CA HIS A 268 14.52 11.73 -20.85
C HIS A 268 13.16 11.12 -20.53
N PRO A 269 12.19 11.91 -20.03
CA PRO A 269 10.82 11.47 -19.86
C PRO A 269 10.20 10.95 -21.15
N ILE A 270 9.55 9.79 -21.07
CA ILE A 270 8.74 9.22 -22.15
C ILE A 270 7.29 9.70 -21.96
N PRO A 271 6.76 10.59 -22.81
CA PRO A 271 5.42 11.14 -22.62
C PRO A 271 4.31 10.10 -22.83
N GLU A 272 4.51 9.21 -23.80
CA GLU A 272 3.59 8.13 -24.14
C GLU A 272 4.26 6.78 -23.84
N PRO A 273 4.13 6.27 -22.59
CA PRO A 273 4.67 4.97 -22.24
C PRO A 273 4.01 3.88 -23.08
N ALA A 274 4.79 2.86 -23.43
CA ALA A 274 4.29 1.63 -24.06
C ALA A 274 4.33 0.47 -23.07
N LEU A 275 3.44 -0.50 -23.26
CA LEU A 275 3.44 -1.73 -22.49
C LEU A 275 4.61 -2.62 -22.92
N ILE A 276 5.45 -3.00 -21.96
CA ILE A 276 6.66 -3.79 -22.18
C ILE A 276 6.53 -5.12 -21.43
N ASP A 277 6.85 -6.20 -22.15
CA ASP A 277 7.02 -7.54 -21.58
C ASP A 277 8.46 -7.70 -21.08
N THR A 278 8.64 -7.91 -19.77
CA THR A 278 9.97 -8.14 -19.19
C THR A 278 10.48 -9.58 -19.33
N GLY A 279 9.66 -10.48 -19.90
CA GLY A 279 10.11 -11.80 -20.34
C GLY A 279 10.95 -11.79 -21.62
N ASP A 280 10.99 -10.66 -22.35
CA ASP A 280 11.96 -10.45 -23.41
C ASP A 280 13.33 -10.10 -22.79
N GLU A 281 14.37 -10.85 -23.13
CA GLU A 281 15.74 -10.66 -22.60
C GLU A 281 16.24 -9.22 -22.77
N LYS A 282 15.82 -8.52 -23.83
CA LYS A 282 16.19 -7.10 -24.06
C LYS A 282 15.59 -6.13 -23.05
N HIS A 283 14.51 -6.53 -22.41
CA HIS A 283 13.74 -5.73 -21.45
C HIS A 283 13.68 -6.40 -20.07
N ALA A 284 14.56 -7.38 -19.80
CA ALA A 284 14.65 -8.02 -18.50
C ALA A 284 14.95 -6.99 -17.39
N ILE A 285 14.43 -7.23 -16.19
CA ILE A 285 14.66 -6.36 -15.04
C ILE A 285 16.09 -6.57 -14.53
N GLU A 286 16.92 -5.53 -14.57
CA GLU A 286 18.26 -5.54 -14.00
C GLU A 286 18.25 -5.18 -12.52
N ALA A 287 17.45 -4.17 -12.13
CA ALA A 287 17.45 -3.66 -10.76
C ALA A 287 16.14 -2.96 -10.40
N ALA A 288 15.71 -3.12 -9.14
CA ALA A 288 14.67 -2.28 -8.53
C ALA A 288 15.28 -0.96 -8.04
N LEU A 289 14.57 0.15 -8.26
CA LEU A 289 15.01 1.50 -7.95
C LEU A 289 14.18 2.10 -6.81
N GLN A 290 14.80 3.02 -6.07
CA GLN A 290 14.10 3.82 -5.05
C GLN A 290 13.32 4.94 -5.75
N THR A 291 12.03 5.11 -5.41
CA THR A 291 11.16 6.16 -6.00
C THR A 291 11.82 7.55 -5.98
N ALA A 292 12.47 7.92 -4.88
CA ALA A 292 13.13 9.23 -4.74
C ALA A 292 14.32 9.46 -5.70
N THR A 293 14.88 8.40 -6.29
CA THR A 293 15.97 8.51 -7.26
C THR A 293 15.49 8.74 -8.69
N VAL A 294 14.20 8.52 -8.95
CA VAL A 294 13.59 8.65 -10.28
C VAL A 294 12.92 10.01 -10.38
N ARG A 295 13.47 10.90 -11.21
CA ARG A 295 12.96 12.28 -11.39
C ARG A 295 11.98 12.37 -12.56
N VAL A 296 10.82 11.75 -12.42
CA VAL A 296 9.74 11.81 -13.41
C VAL A 296 8.39 11.99 -12.73
N ARG A 297 7.45 12.66 -13.39
CA ARG A 297 6.04 12.67 -13.01
C ARG A 297 5.30 11.72 -13.94
N PRO A 298 5.03 10.47 -13.53
CA PRO A 298 4.34 9.52 -14.38
C PRO A 298 2.89 9.96 -14.65
N ASN A 299 2.42 9.72 -15.88
CA ASN A 299 0.99 9.79 -16.18
C ASN A 299 0.31 8.50 -15.67
N HIS A 300 -0.11 8.51 -14.39
CA HIS A 300 -0.71 7.34 -13.75
C HIS A 300 -1.94 6.82 -14.48
N ASN A 301 -2.77 7.71 -15.05
CA ASN A 301 -3.95 7.30 -15.78
C ASN A 301 -3.57 6.45 -17.01
N ARG A 302 -2.61 6.94 -17.80
CA ARG A 302 -2.09 6.22 -18.97
C ARG A 302 -1.46 4.88 -18.58
N LEU A 303 -0.65 4.86 -17.53
CA LEU A 303 0.01 3.64 -17.06
C LEU A 303 -1.00 2.58 -16.56
N LEU A 304 -2.08 3.00 -15.91
CA LEU A 304 -3.13 2.09 -15.49
C LEU A 304 -3.97 1.56 -16.66
N GLN A 305 -4.18 2.34 -17.72
CA GLN A 305 -4.77 1.82 -18.96
C GLN A 305 -3.89 0.74 -19.58
N LEU A 306 -2.57 0.97 -19.68
CA LEU A 306 -1.61 -0.02 -20.16
C LEU A 306 -1.64 -1.29 -19.30
N SER A 307 -1.76 -1.13 -17.97
CA SER A 307 -1.95 -2.24 -17.05
C SER A 307 -3.18 -3.08 -17.42
N ARG A 308 -4.30 -2.46 -17.81
CA ARG A 308 -5.49 -3.20 -18.26
C ARG A 308 -5.30 -3.89 -19.61
N LEU A 309 -4.56 -3.28 -20.54
CA LEU A 309 -4.25 -3.93 -21.83
C LEU A 309 -3.44 -5.22 -21.64
N ALA A 310 -2.60 -5.29 -20.61
CA ALA A 310 -1.85 -6.50 -20.28
C ALA A 310 -2.73 -7.68 -19.83
N LEU A 311 -3.99 -7.46 -19.40
CA LEU A 311 -4.93 -8.56 -19.10
C LEU A 311 -5.34 -9.35 -20.34
N GLN A 312 -5.16 -8.77 -21.52
CA GLN A 312 -5.59 -9.35 -22.80
C GLN A 312 -4.45 -10.13 -23.49
N ARG A 313 -3.28 -10.23 -22.85
CA ARG A 313 -2.07 -10.87 -23.38
C ARG A 313 -1.69 -12.08 -22.54
#